data_AF-A0A1X7TJN0-F1
#
_entry.id   AF-A0A1X7TJN0-F1
#
_cell.length_a   1.000
_cell.length_b   1.000
_cell.length_c   1.000
_cell.angle_alpha   90.00
_cell.angle_beta   90.00
_cell.angle_gamma   90.00
#
_symmetry.space_group_name_H-M   'P 1'
#
loop_
_entity.id
_entity.type
_entity.pdbx_description
1 polymer ?
#
loop_
_entity_poly.entity_id
_entity_poly.type
_entity_poly.pdbx_seq_one_letter_code
_entity_poly.pdbx_strand_id
1 'polypeptide(L)' 'MENLMCSESVSSDIHLGDLRRLYDKTEASIRALEALGVVVETYGALLTPIFIKKFPQHLRVTITRRVTSSD' A
#
# COMPACT_ATOMS: atom_id res chain seq x y z
N MET A 1 -12.50 6.57 -1.98
CA MET A 1 -11.12 6.39 -2.49
C MET A 1 -10.17 7.54 -2.13
N GLU A 2 -10.64 8.79 -2.02
CA GLU A 2 -9.79 9.96 -1.67
C GLU A 2 -9.03 9.79 -0.34
N ASN A 3 -9.63 9.13 0.65
CA ASN A 3 -8.99 8.88 1.94
C ASN A 3 -7.71 8.01 1.86
N LEU A 4 -7.60 7.10 0.88
CA LEU A 4 -6.39 6.31 0.66
C LEU A 4 -5.32 7.15 -0.02
N MET A 5 -5.70 7.88 -1.06
CA MET A 5 -4.78 8.69 -1.87
C MET A 5 -4.17 9.86 -1.07
N CYS A 6 -4.92 10.47 -0.14
CA CYS A 6 -4.44 11.56 0.71
C CYS A 6 -3.70 11.11 1.99
N SER A 7 -3.48 9.82 2.21
CA SER A 7 -2.76 9.37 3.42
C SER A 7 -1.30 9.83 3.41
N GLU A 8 -0.79 10.26 4.55
CA GLU A 8 0.58 10.75 4.71
C GLU A 8 1.60 9.71 4.24
N SER A 9 2.59 10.16 3.45
CA SER A 9 3.72 9.32 3.08
C SER A 9 4.58 9.06 4.31
N VAL A 10 4.91 7.79 4.56
CA VAL A 10 5.82 7.46 5.65
C VAL A 10 7.22 7.88 5.21
N SER A 11 7.79 8.87 5.87
CA SER A 11 9.08 9.47 5.52
C SER A 11 10.27 8.71 6.11
N SER A 12 10.05 7.91 7.15
CA SER A 12 11.12 7.18 7.82
C SER A 12 10.67 5.86 8.47
N ASP A 13 11.61 4.93 8.54
CA ASP A 13 11.41 3.49 8.78
C ASP A 13 11.39 3.18 10.28
N ILE A 14 11.88 4.16 11.03
CA ILE A 14 11.79 4.28 12.48
C ILE A 14 10.34 4.57 12.94
N HIS A 15 9.47 5.08 12.07
CA HIS A 15 8.06 5.32 12.38
C HIS A 15 7.20 4.09 12.04
N LEU A 16 7.49 2.96 12.70
CA LEU A 16 6.72 1.72 12.57
C LEU A 16 5.21 1.91 12.84
N GLY A 17 4.85 2.86 13.72
CA GLY A 17 3.46 3.21 13.99
C GLY A 17 2.74 3.83 12.78
N ASP A 18 3.42 4.65 11.99
CA ASP A 18 2.84 5.25 10.77
C ASP A 18 2.72 4.22 9.65
N LEU A 19 3.68 3.29 9.57
CA LEU A 19 3.61 2.14 8.66
C LEU A 19 2.42 1.23 9.02
N ARG A 20 2.24 0.94 10.31
CA ARG A 20 1.09 0.20 10.85
C ARG A 20 -0.23 0.90 10.49
N ARG A 21 -0.33 2.21 10.73
CA ARG A 21 -1.53 3.01 10.44
C ARG A 21 -1.86 3.03 8.96
N LEU A 22 -0.84 3.14 8.10
CA LEU A 22 -1.00 3.05 6.64
C LEU A 22 -1.52 1.67 6.22
N TYR A 23 -0.96 0.60 6.81
CA TYR A 23 -1.44 -0.77 6.57
C TYR A 23 -2.89 -0.96 7.01
N ASP A 24 -3.23 -0.61 8.25
CA ASP A 24 -4.57 -0.81 8.80
C ASP A 24 -5.64 -0.06 7.97
N LYS A 25 -5.35 1.16 7.51
CA LYS A 25 -6.25 1.94 6.65
C LYS A 25 -6.40 1.34 5.25
N THR A 26 -5.32 0.77 4.72
CA THR A 26 -5.30 0.07 3.43
C THR A 26 -6.14 -1.19 3.48
N GLU A 27 -5.89 -2.03 4.48
CA GLU A 27 -6.60 -3.28 4.73
C GLU A 27 -8.09 -3.04 4.94
N ALA A 28 -8.48 -2.04 5.73
CA ALA A 28 -9.88 -1.66 5.92
C ALA A 28 -10.56 -1.27 4.59
N SER A 29 -9.83 -0.63 3.68
CA SER A 29 -10.37 -0.23 2.38
C SER A 29 -10.46 -1.37 1.39
N ILE A 30 -9.49 -2.30 1.40
CA ILE A 30 -9.55 -3.55 0.63
C ILE A 30 -10.77 -4.37 1.07
N ARG A 31 -10.96 -4.58 2.37
CA ARG A 31 -12.14 -5.28 2.91
C ARG A 31 -13.46 -4.61 2.55
N ALA A 32 -13.50 -3.27 2.55
CA ALA A 32 -14.69 -2.55 2.13
C ALA A 32 -14.99 -2.75 0.63
N LEU A 33 -13.96 -2.79 -0.22
CA LEU A 33 -14.10 -3.08 -1.65
C LEU A 33 -14.55 -4.53 -1.88
N GLU A 34 -13.97 -5.49 -1.15
CA GLU A 34 -14.38 -6.90 -1.19
C GLU A 34 -15.84 -7.09 -0.74
N ALA A 35 -16.26 -6.40 0.32
CA ALA A 35 -17.64 -6.42 0.79
C ALA A 35 -18.64 -5.83 -0.23
N LEU A 36 -18.17 -4.94 -1.10
CA LEU A 36 -18.93 -4.40 -2.24
C LEU A 36 -18.88 -5.32 -3.48
N GLY A 37 -18.22 -6.47 -3.39
CA GLY A 37 -18.06 -7.43 -4.50
C GLY A 37 -17.00 -7.01 -5.52
N VAL A 38 -16.16 -6.03 -5.20
CA VAL A 38 -15.10 -5.56 -6.09
C VAL A 38 -13.88 -6.48 -5.93
N VAL A 39 -13.51 -7.17 -7.01
CA VAL A 39 -12.41 -8.13 -7.04
C VAL A 39 -11.05 -7.43 -7.06
N VAL A 40 -10.05 -7.96 -6.34
CA VAL A 40 -8.70 -7.36 -6.25
C VAL A 40 -8.04 -7.14 -7.61
N GLU A 41 -8.38 -7.94 -8.61
CA GLU A 41 -7.87 -7.83 -9.99
C GLU A 41 -8.26 -6.50 -10.65
N THR A 42 -9.41 -5.94 -10.28
CA THR A 42 -9.93 -4.70 -10.88
C THR A 42 -9.23 -3.44 -10.38
N TYR A 43 -8.67 -3.45 -9.17
CA TYR A 43 -8.00 -2.29 -8.57
C TYR A 43 -6.54 -2.53 -8.19
N GLY A 44 -6.09 -3.79 -8.13
CA GLY A 44 -4.76 -4.16 -7.67
C GLY A 44 -3.65 -3.54 -8.52
N ALA A 45 -3.80 -3.57 -9.85
CA ALA A 45 -2.84 -2.95 -10.77
C ALA A 45 -2.75 -1.42 -10.59
N LEU A 46 -3.84 -0.77 -10.20
CA LEU A 46 -3.88 0.67 -9.95
C LEU A 46 -3.33 1.03 -8.56
N LEU A 47 -3.73 0.29 -7.53
CA LEU A 47 -3.39 0.60 -6.14
C LEU A 47 -1.93 0.26 -5.82
N THR A 48 -1.38 -0.80 -6.41
CA THR A 48 0.01 -1.24 -6.16
C THR A 48 1.03 -0.11 -6.33
N PRO A 49 1.13 0.58 -7.48
CA PRO A 49 2.10 1.68 -7.65
C PRO A 49 1.81 2.89 -6.75
N ILE A 50 0.53 3.15 -6.40
CA ILE A 50 0.15 4.23 -5.49
C ILE A 50 0.66 3.93 -4.07
N PHE A 51 0.50 2.69 -3.62
CA PHE A 51 1.01 2.25 -2.33
C PHE A 51 2.52 2.25 -2.27
N ILE A 52 3.19 1.70 -3.29
CA ILE A 52 4.66 1.71 -3.38
C ILE A 52 5.20 3.13 -3.22
N LYS A 53 4.58 4.13 -3.85
CA LYS A 53 5.00 5.54 -3.70
C LYS A 53 4.87 6.11 -2.28
N LYS A 54 3.99 5.56 -1.43
CA LYS A 54 3.79 6.00 -0.04
C LYS A 54 4.83 5.44 0.94
N PHE A 55 5.56 4.40 0.54
CA PHE A 55 6.62 3.84 1.38
C PHE A 55 7.90 4.68 1.31
N PRO A 56 8.72 4.64 2.38
CA PRO A 56 10.05 5.23 2.38
C PRO A 56 10.94 4.60 1.30
N GLN A 57 11.92 5.37 0.82
CA GLN A 57 12.72 4.98 -0.34
C GLN A 57 13.43 3.63 -0.20
N HIS A 58 14.01 3.32 0.96
CA HIS A 58 14.72 2.07 1.19
C HIS A 58 13.75 0.84 1.17
N LEU A 59 12.50 1.00 1.65
CA LEU A 59 11.46 -0.04 1.58
C LEU A 59 11.02 -0.23 0.13
N ARG A 60 10.83 0.85 -0.64
CA ARG A 60 10.50 0.75 -2.06
C ARG A 60 11.54 -0.06 -2.82
N VAL A 61 12.82 0.24 -2.65
CA VAL A 61 13.93 -0.47 -3.29
C VAL A 61 13.96 -1.95 -2.85
N THR A 62 13.73 -2.21 -1.57
CA THR A 62 13.68 -3.58 -1.03
C THR A 62 12.52 -4.38 -1.61
N ILE A 63 11.33 -3.79 -1.68
CA ILE A 63 10.14 -4.43 -2.23
C ILE A 63 10.34 -4.70 -3.72
N THR A 64 10.76 -3.71 -4.52
CA THR A 64 11.01 -3.90 -5.95
C THR A 64 12.01 -5.03 -6.18
N ARG A 65 13.13 -5.05 -5.44
CA ARG A 65 14.15 -6.09 -5.58
C ARG A 65 13.63 -7.49 -5.21
N ARG A 66 12.74 -7.60 -4.23
CA ARG A 66 12.18 -8.89 -3.77
C ARG A 66 11.07 -9.40 -4.68
N VAL A 67 10.20 -8.50 -5.14
CA VAL A 67 9.10 -8.81 -6.06
C VAL A 67 9.63 -9.24 -7.43
N THR A 68 10.73 -8.65 -7.91
CA THR A 68 11.38 -9.07 -9.17
C THR A 68 12.25 -10.33 -9.03
N SER A 69 12.44 -10.86 -7.81
CA SER A 69 13.27 -12.04 -7.56
C SER A 69 12.48 -13.31 -7.28
N SER A 70 11.15 -13.22 -7.30
CA SER A 70 10.26 -14.39 -7.28
C SER A 70 9.85 -14.70 -8.71
N ASP A 71 10.74 -15.36 -9.43
CA ASP A 71 10.41 -16.28 -10.54
C ASP A 71 10.32 -17.70 -9.99
#